data_AF-A0A7C5SK05-F1
#
_entry.id   AF-A0A7C5SK05-F1
#
_cell.length_a   1.000
_cell.length_b   1.000
_cell.length_c   1.000
_cell.angle_alpha   90.00
_cell.angle_beta   90.00
_cell.angle_gamma   90.00
#
_symmetry.space_group_name_H-M   'P 1'
#
loop_
_entity.id
_entity.type
_entity.pdbx_description
1 polymer ?
#
loop_
_entity_poly.entity_id
_entity_poly.type
_entity_poly.pdbx_seq_one_letter_code
_entity_poly.pdbx_strand_id
1 'polypeptide(L)'
;MASGHNIPKIVTTARAPAEVVLGPVMRFARLESSGGILLIMCAVAAMIWANSPASSSYLGLFHETILTVGFGDWALSKPLLLWINDLLMAVFFLFVGLEIKREIIIGELRSPKAAALPIAA
;
A
#
# COMPACT_ATOMS: atom_id res chain seq x y z
N MET A 1 -20.31 29.58 52.98
CA MET A 1 -21.06 28.42 52.43
C MET A 1 -21.89 28.92 51.26
N ALA A 2 -21.37 28.84 50.04
CA ALA A 2 -22.18 28.97 48.83
C ALA A 2 -21.74 27.82 47.93
N SER A 3 -22.68 26.93 47.74
CA SER A 3 -22.56 25.62 47.13
C SER A 3 -21.96 25.70 45.74
N GLY A 4 -21.02 24.80 45.45
CA GLY A 4 -20.50 24.60 44.11
C GLY A 4 -21.62 24.20 43.16
N HIS A 5 -21.65 24.85 42.01
CA HIS A 5 -22.44 24.41 40.88
C HIS A 5 -21.49 24.12 39.72
N ASN A 6 -20.88 22.94 39.77
CA ASN A 6 -20.02 22.43 38.72
C ASN A 6 -20.93 21.77 37.69
N ILE A 7 -21.32 22.53 36.66
CA ILE A 7 -22.19 22.05 35.58
C ILE A 7 -21.39 21.00 34.78
N PRO A 8 -21.85 19.76 34.64
CA PRO A 8 -21.18 18.78 33.80
C PRO A 8 -21.27 19.24 32.35
N LYS A 9 -20.12 19.55 31.74
CA LYS A 9 -20.02 19.69 30.28
C LYS A 9 -20.22 18.30 29.68
N ILE A 10 -21.46 17.97 29.34
CA ILE A 10 -21.81 16.86 28.46
C ILE A 10 -21.21 17.15 27.08
N VAL A 11 -19.95 16.75 26.89
CA VAL A 11 -19.32 16.72 25.58
C VAL A 11 -19.93 15.56 24.81
N THR A 12 -21.07 15.82 24.17
CA THR A 12 -21.60 14.96 23.11
C THR A 12 -20.69 15.13 21.90
N THR A 13 -19.63 14.34 21.81
CA THR A 13 -18.82 14.22 20.59
C THR A 13 -19.68 13.54 19.53
N ALA A 14 -20.43 14.33 18.77
CA ALA A 14 -20.98 13.90 17.49
C ALA A 14 -19.79 13.51 16.62
N ARG A 15 -19.50 12.20 16.52
CA ARG A 15 -18.43 11.68 15.68
C ARG A 15 -18.73 12.09 14.23
N ALA A 16 -17.73 12.62 13.53
CA ALA A 16 -17.90 12.99 12.14
C ALA A 16 -18.37 11.75 11.33
N PRO A 17 -19.27 11.90 10.34
CA PRO A 17 -19.77 10.76 9.55
C PRO A 17 -18.63 9.97 8.89
N ALA A 18 -17.54 10.66 8.53
CA ALA A 18 -16.32 10.04 8.04
C ALA A 18 -15.67 9.08 9.06
N GLU A 19 -15.72 9.38 10.37
CA GLU A 19 -15.13 8.56 11.42
C GLU A 19 -15.91 7.26 11.65
N VAL A 20 -17.23 7.29 11.43
CA VAL A 20 -18.09 6.09 11.49
C VAL A 20 -17.83 5.16 10.30
N VAL A 21 -17.60 5.73 9.12
CA VAL A 21 -17.36 4.96 7.87
C VAL A 21 -15.92 4.47 7.76
N LEU A 22 -14.92 5.30 8.10
CA LEU A 22 -13.49 4.97 8.00
C LEU A 22 -12.95 4.26 9.24
N GLY A 23 -13.66 4.33 10.37
CA GLY A 23 -13.27 3.69 11.62
C GLY A 23 -12.88 2.22 11.47
N PRO A 24 -13.69 1.37 10.81
CA PRO A 24 -13.36 -0.03 10.55
C PRO A 24 -12.12 -0.20 9.66
N VAL A 25 -11.97 0.61 8.61
CA VAL A 25 -10.83 0.55 7.69
C VAL A 25 -9.53 0.94 8.40
N MET A 26 -9.55 2.00 9.21
CA MET A 26 -8.39 2.41 10.01
C MET A 26 -8.03 1.40 11.09
N ARG A 27 -9.03 0.72 11.68
CA ARG A 27 -8.78 -0.37 12.63
C ARG A 27 -8.14 -1.56 11.93
N PHE A 28 -8.65 -1.94 10.76
CA PHE A 28 -8.06 -2.99 9.95
C PHE A 28 -6.62 -2.67 9.56
N ALA A 29 -6.34 -1.46 9.05
CA ALA A 29 -5.00 -1.04 8.65
C ALA A 29 -3.97 -0.99 9.80
N ARG A 30 -4.41 -1.01 11.07
CA ARG A 30 -3.52 -1.09 12.23
C ARG A 30 -3.14 -2.51 12.62
N LEU A 31 -3.79 -3.53 12.07
CA LEU A 31 -3.36 -4.91 12.30
C LEU A 31 -2.04 -5.15 11.58
N GLU A 32 -1.09 -5.77 12.28
CA GLU A 32 0.21 -6.16 11.71
C GLU A 32 0.06 -7.07 10.49
N SER A 33 -0.95 -7.95 10.50
CA SER A 33 -1.25 -8.89 9.41
C SER A 33 -2.12 -8.31 8.28
N SER A 34 -2.59 -7.06 8.40
CA SER A 34 -3.55 -6.47 7.45
C SER A 34 -3.02 -6.41 6.01
N GLY A 35 -1.73 -6.08 5.85
CA GLY A 35 -1.07 -6.05 4.54
C GLY A 35 -1.05 -7.42 3.87
N GLY A 36 -0.74 -8.48 4.62
CA GLY A 36 -0.72 -9.85 4.11
C GLY A 36 -2.12 -10.35 3.72
N ILE A 37 -3.13 -10.08 4.55
CA ILE A 37 -4.53 -10.43 4.24
C ILE A 37 -4.99 -9.72 2.96
N LEU A 38 -4.72 -8.41 2.86
CA LEU A 38 -5.11 -7.63 1.68
C LEU A 38 -4.42 -8.16 0.42
N LEU A 39 -3.13 -8.50 0.50
CA LEU A 39 -2.38 -9.08 -0.61
C LEU A 39 -3.01 -10.38 -1.12
N ILE A 40 -3.35 -11.31 -0.22
CA ILE A 40 -3.99 -12.58 -0.57
C ILE A 40 -5.36 -12.32 -1.20
N MET A 41 -6.15 -11.42 -0.62
CA MET A 41 -7.46 -11.05 -1.17
C MET A 41 -7.35 -10.51 -2.59
N CYS A 42 -6.39 -9.62 -2.86
CA CYS A 42 -6.12 -9.10 -4.20
C CYS A 42 -5.69 -10.19 -5.17
N ALA A 43 -4.81 -11.11 -4.75
CA ALA A 43 -4.35 -12.22 -5.57
C ALA A 43 -5.50 -13.18 -5.95
N VAL A 44 -6.33 -13.55 -4.97
CA VAL A 44 -7.52 -14.39 -5.20
C VAL A 44 -8.51 -13.68 -6.12
N ALA A 45 -8.76 -12.39 -5.91
CA ALA A 45 -9.64 -11.61 -6.77
C ALA A 45 -9.12 -11.55 -8.22
N ALA A 46 -7.81 -11.35 -8.41
CA ALA A 46 -7.19 -11.36 -9.73
C ALA A 46 -7.28 -12.74 -10.40
N MET A 47 -7.04 -13.82 -9.65
CA MET A 47 -7.20 -15.19 -10.15
C MET A 47 -8.64 -15.46 -10.59
N ILE A 48 -9.63 -15.11 -9.76
CA ILE A 48 -11.03 -15.29 -10.10
C ILE A 48 -11.37 -14.50 -11.37
N TRP A 49 -10.97 -13.23 -11.45
CA TRP A 49 -11.26 -12.39 -12.60
C TRP A 49 -10.65 -12.96 -13.89
N ALA A 50 -9.35 -13.31 -13.86
CA ALA A 50 -8.63 -13.82 -15.02
C ALA A 50 -9.13 -15.19 -15.52
N ASN A 51 -9.73 -16.01 -14.64
CA ASN A 51 -10.26 -17.34 -14.99
C ASN A 51 -11.80 -17.36 -15.17
N SER A 52 -12.45 -16.21 -15.05
CA SER A 52 -13.92 -16.10 -15.21
C SER A 52 -14.32 -15.86 -16.68
N PRO A 53 -15.63 -15.93 -17.01
CA PRO A 53 -16.14 -15.50 -18.32
C PRO A 53 -15.80 -14.03 -18.67
N ALA A 54 -15.44 -13.20 -17.69
CA ALA A 54 -14.97 -11.83 -17.87
C ALA A 54 -13.45 -11.71 -18.08
N SER A 55 -12.75 -12.82 -18.36
CA SER A 55 -11.29 -12.85 -18.59
C SER A 55 -10.85 -11.97 -19.75
N SER A 56 -11.69 -11.83 -20.79
CA SER A 56 -11.44 -10.92 -21.91
C SER A 56 -11.34 -9.46 -21.46
N SER A 57 -12.16 -9.04 -20.48
CA SER A 57 -12.06 -7.70 -19.90
C SER A 57 -10.76 -7.51 -19.10
N TYR A 58 -10.29 -8.56 -18.41
CA TYR A 58 -9.01 -8.52 -17.69
C TYR A 58 -7.83 -8.37 -18.68
N LEU A 59 -7.80 -9.20 -19.71
CA LEU A 59 -6.76 -9.15 -20.74
C LEU A 59 -6.80 -7.83 -21.52
N GLY A 60 -7.99 -7.39 -21.94
CA GLY A 60 -8.19 -6.13 -22.65
C GLY A 60 -7.70 -4.91 -21.85
N LEU A 61 -8.02 -4.86 -20.56
CA LEU A 61 -7.61 -3.77 -19.69
C LEU A 61 -6.09 -3.75 -19.45
N PHE A 62 -5.50 -4.88 -19.06
CA PHE A 62 -4.10 -4.88 -18.62
C PHE A 62 -3.11 -5.07 -19.78
N HIS A 63 -3.43 -5.90 -20.77
CA HIS A 63 -2.50 -6.30 -21.83
C HIS A 63 -2.72 -5.54 -23.14
N GLU A 64 -3.98 -5.31 -23.53
CA GLU A 64 -4.29 -4.70 -24.83
C GLU A 64 -4.36 -3.17 -24.77
N THR A 65 -4.65 -2.60 -23.60
CA THR A 65 -4.67 -1.15 -23.42
C THR A 65 -3.24 -0.60 -23.51
N ILE A 66 -2.92 0.05 -24.62
CA ILE A 66 -1.64 0.73 -24.81
C ILE A 66 -1.75 2.17 -24.32
N LEU A 67 -0.86 2.54 -23.41
CA LEU A 67 -0.71 3.91 -22.96
C LEU A 67 0.59 4.48 -23.55
N THR A 68 0.44 5.57 -24.29
CA THR A 68 1.55 6.30 -24.91
C THR A 68 1.74 7.64 -24.22
N VAL A 69 2.96 7.91 -23.76
CA VAL A 69 3.35 9.19 -23.18
C VAL A 69 4.55 9.71 -23.98
N GLY A 70 4.49 10.96 -24.44
CA GLY A 70 5.54 11.53 -25.27
C GLY A 70 5.59 13.05 -25.22
N PHE A 71 6.72 13.60 -25.67
CA PHE A 71 6.96 15.03 -25.80
C PHE A 71 7.78 15.29 -27.08
N GLY A 72 7.18 16.00 -28.05
CA GLY A 72 7.77 16.17 -29.38
C GLY A 72 7.91 14.83 -30.11
N ASP A 73 9.08 14.56 -30.68
CA ASP A 73 9.38 13.32 -31.42
C ASP A 73 9.65 12.11 -30.50
N TRP A 74 9.72 12.31 -29.19
CA TRP A 74 9.94 11.24 -28.22
C TRP A 74 8.61 10.71 -27.72
N ALA A 75 8.34 9.42 -27.93
CA ALA A 75 7.17 8.74 -27.41
C ALA A 75 7.51 7.37 -26.84
N LEU A 76 6.99 7.07 -25.65
CA LEU A 76 7.05 5.76 -25.02
C LEU A 76 5.65 5.15 -24.99
N SER A 77 5.48 4.08 -25.75
CA SER A 77 4.23 3.31 -25.84
C SER A 77 4.43 1.95 -25.18
N LYS A 78 3.62 1.63 -24.18
CA LYS A 78 3.64 0.30 -23.57
C LYS A 78 2.26 -0.09 -23.04
N PRO A 79 1.97 -1.40 -22.93
CA PRO A 79 0.78 -1.89 -22.26
C PRO A 79 0.60 -1.31 -20.86
N LEU A 80 -0.65 -1.12 -20.45
CA LEU A 80 -1.01 -0.60 -19.14
C LEU A 80 -0.36 -1.41 -18.00
N LEU A 81 -0.30 -2.74 -18.16
CA LEU A 81 0.36 -3.62 -17.19
C LEU A 81 1.83 -3.24 -16.95
N LEU A 82 2.58 -2.89 -18.00
CA LEU A 82 3.99 -2.50 -17.86
C LEU A 82 4.15 -1.13 -17.20
N TRP A 83 3.25 -0.18 -17.47
CA TRP A 83 3.21 1.08 -16.72
C TRP A 83 2.99 0.86 -15.22
N ILE A 84 2.00 0.03 -14.88
CA ILE A 84 1.69 -0.30 -13.49
C ILE A 84 2.89 -0.99 -12.82
N ASN A 85 3.50 -1.97 -13.49
CA ASN A 85 4.63 -2.71 -12.94
C ASN A 85 5.81 -1.79 -12.65
N ASP A 86 6.21 -0.96 -13.62
CA ASP A 86 7.35 -0.06 -13.45
C ASP A 86 7.11 0.95 -12.31
N LEU A 87 5.88 1.49 -12.21
CA LEU A 87 5.54 2.46 -11.17
C LEU A 87 5.49 1.81 -9.77
N LEU A 88 4.78 0.69 -9.64
CA LEU A 88 4.65 0.00 -8.36
C LEU A 88 6.00 -0.54 -7.88
N MET A 89 6.80 -1.10 -8.78
CA MET A 89 8.15 -1.57 -8.46
C MET A 89 9.07 -0.40 -8.08
N ALA A 90 9.00 0.74 -8.76
CA ALA A 90 9.78 1.92 -8.38
C ALA A 90 9.45 2.39 -6.95
N VAL A 91 8.17 2.45 -6.59
CA VAL A 91 7.74 2.80 -5.23
C VAL A 91 8.17 1.72 -4.23
N PHE A 92 7.98 0.44 -4.54
CA PHE A 92 8.39 -0.68 -3.69
C PHE A 92 9.90 -0.66 -3.42
N PHE A 93 10.72 -0.54 -4.46
CA PHE A 93 12.17 -0.48 -4.33
C PHE A 93 12.66 0.78 -3.63
N LEU A 94 11.93 1.90 -3.74
CA LEU A 94 12.23 3.08 -2.93
C LEU A 94 12.06 2.76 -1.44
N PHE A 95 10.94 2.17 -1.03
CA PHE A 95 10.72 1.78 0.38
C PHE A 95 11.75 0.77 0.86
N VAL A 96 12.00 -0.28 0.07
CA VAL A 96 13.03 -1.29 0.37
C VAL A 96 14.41 -0.64 0.48
N GLY A 97 14.76 0.26 -0.45
CA GLY A 97 16.04 0.97 -0.43
C GLY A 97 16.20 1.88 0.79
N LEU A 98 15.13 2.57 1.22
CA LEU A 98 15.14 3.36 2.44
C LEU A 98 15.28 2.49 3.68
N GLU A 99 14.63 1.34 3.73
CA GLU A 99 14.73 0.39 4.83
C GLU A 99 16.13 -0.23 4.92
N ILE A 100 16.69 -0.65 3.79
CA ILE A 100 18.08 -1.14 3.72
C ILE A 100 19.05 -0.04 4.17
N LYS A 101 18.87 1.20 3.71
CA LYS A 101 19.69 2.33 4.16
C LYS A 101 19.59 2.54 5.67
N ARG A 102 18.38 2.45 6.24
CA ARG A 102 18.14 2.53 7.69
C ARG A 102 18.93 1.44 8.43
N GLU A 103 18.82 0.20 7.96
CA GLU A 103 19.53 -0.95 8.54
C GLU A 103 21.05 -0.83 8.47
N ILE A 104 21.59 -0.25 7.39
CA ILE A 104 23.04 -0.03 7.25
C ILE A 104 23.54 1.07 8.20
N ILE A 105 22.77 2.14 8.43
CA ILE A 105 23.24 3.28 9.23
C ILE A 105 23.06 3.03 10.73
N ILE A 106 21.89 2.51 11.13
CA ILE A 106 21.50 2.41 12.54
C ILE A 106 21.02 1.01 12.96
N GLY A 107 20.92 0.06 12.03
CA GLY A 107 20.41 -1.28 12.30
C GLY A 107 21.47 -2.38 12.29
N GLU A 108 21.01 -3.60 12.04
CA GLU A 108 21.80 -4.84 12.21
C GLU A 108 22.86 -4.99 11.11
N LEU A 109 22.68 -4.35 9.95
CA LEU A 109 23.63 -4.40 8.84
C LEU A 109 24.80 -3.42 8.98
N ARG A 110 24.84 -2.65 10.07
CA ARG A 110 25.86 -1.61 10.29
C ARG A 110 27.28 -2.16 10.40
N SER A 111 27.45 -3.38 10.92
CA SER A 111 28.77 -4.00 11.06
C SER A 111 28.95 -5.14 10.05
N PRO A 112 30.12 -5.27 9.38
CA PRO A 112 30.38 -6.36 8.44
C PRO A 112 30.19 -7.76 9.05
N LYS A 113 30.45 -7.88 10.37
CA LYS A 113 30.25 -9.13 11.12
C LYS A 113 28.77 -9.46 11.33
N ALA A 114 27.93 -8.46 11.57
CA ALA A 114 26.48 -8.65 11.71
C ALA A 114 25.78 -8.81 10.35
N ALA A 115 26.28 -8.16 9.30
CA ALA A 115 25.80 -8.35 7.93
C ALA A 115 26.13 -9.74 7.34
N ALA A 116 27.18 -10.40 7.82
CA ALA A 116 27.57 -11.73 7.33
C ALA A 116 26.51 -12.81 7.62
N LEU A 117 25.77 -12.73 8.73
CA LEU A 117 24.78 -13.75 9.11
C LEU A 117 23.59 -13.80 8.13
N PRO A 118 22.91 -12.67 7.81
CA PRO A 118 21.82 -12.67 6.82
C PRO A 118 22.28 -12.91 5.38
N ILE A 119 23.52 -12.56 5.03
CA ILE A 119 24.07 -12.74 3.68
C ILE A 119 24.45 -14.20 3.40
N ALA A 120 24.90 -14.93 4.43
CA ALA A 120 25.34 -16.32 4.31
C ALA A 120 24.27 -17.37 4.64
N ALA A 121 23.13 -16.95 5.23
CA ALA A 121 21.98 -17.81 5.53
C ALA A 121 21.14 -18.15 4.30
#